data_AF-A0A356T8P6-F1
#
_entry.id   AF-A0A356T8P6-F1
#
_cell.length_a   1.000
_cell.length_b   1.000
_cell.length_c   1.000
_cell.angle_alpha   90.00
_cell.angle_beta   90.00
_cell.angle_gamma   90.00
#
_symmetry.space_group_name_H-M   'P 1'
#
loop_
_entity.id
_entity.type
_entity.pdbx_description
1 polymer ?
#
loop_
_entity_poly.entity_id
_entity_poly.type
_entity_poly.pdbx_seq_one_letter_code
_entity_poly.pdbx_strand_id
1 'polypeptide(L)'
;MTGRDLAPVGPVGTIDRALTLVREGGFARAGAALMGGGTLGAVLLGVYYLERVEGVRTLRPLLAFAVVLAWFVRALLVGRSSRAYVRAMWDAPLPDDAGRPLAVLRTSLLTGLGIWAWSWLLVAGSLLGPFGVLLFTPFFAIRGAFAPSWIARAACERQGGLRALYAAFLDHGGQRASGVATEAMILAGIVGLFGNLLFVSGVLVLLLRSFLGFEVATVEAFLSASNTFVVLCVGAVALILFEPLRAALSASAWVSARVRAEGLDLRAAIDAARSHASGGRGAPRAGGAATAMGSAAALALAMLLAPASSLAQEDFPPPPDPQSLP
;
A
#
# COMPACT_ATOMS: atom_id res chain seq x y z
N MET A 1 21.22 -3.65 -5.76
CA MET A 1 20.62 -4.75 -4.99
C MET A 1 20.42 -5.92 -5.94
N THR A 2 21.24 -6.96 -5.83
CA THR A 2 21.18 -8.18 -6.68
C THR A 2 20.02 -9.07 -6.24
N GLY A 3 19.27 -9.65 -7.18
CA GLY A 3 17.95 -10.30 -7.03
C GLY A 3 17.80 -11.52 -6.13
N ARG A 4 18.41 -11.57 -4.93
CA ARG A 4 18.30 -12.70 -3.98
C ARG A 4 17.32 -12.50 -2.82
N ASP A 5 16.87 -11.27 -2.52
CA ASP A 5 15.94 -10.99 -1.41
C ASP A 5 14.57 -10.51 -1.92
N LEU A 6 13.86 -11.38 -2.64
CA LEU A 6 12.46 -11.16 -3.05
C LEU A 6 11.46 -11.96 -2.19
N ALA A 7 11.95 -12.81 -1.28
CA ALA A 7 11.12 -13.56 -0.34
C ALA A 7 10.36 -12.61 0.60
N PRO A 8 9.13 -12.96 1.02
CA PRO A 8 8.31 -12.13 1.88
C PRO A 8 8.95 -12.00 3.27
N VAL A 9 9.72 -10.93 3.47
CA VAL A 9 10.09 -10.46 4.79
C VAL A 9 8.79 -9.97 5.42
N GLY A 10 8.41 -10.52 6.59
CA GLY A 10 7.14 -10.23 7.26
C GLY A 10 6.81 -8.73 7.40
N PRO A 11 5.67 -8.36 8.00
CA PRO A 11 5.17 -6.98 7.98
C PRO A 11 6.21 -5.93 8.39
N VAL A 12 7.04 -6.23 9.39
CA VAL A 12 8.15 -5.37 9.84
C VAL A 12 9.19 -5.13 8.74
N GLY A 13 9.68 -6.19 8.09
CA GLY A 13 10.70 -6.05 7.05
C GLY A 13 10.19 -5.41 5.77
N THR A 14 8.90 -5.58 5.47
CA THR A 14 8.25 -4.85 4.37
C THR A 14 8.25 -3.33 4.63
N ILE A 15 7.95 -2.92 5.87
CA ILE A 15 7.99 -1.50 6.27
C ILE A 15 9.43 -0.98 6.29
N ASP A 16 10.37 -1.73 6.84
CA ASP A 16 11.78 -1.32 6.93
C ASP A 16 12.41 -1.11 5.55
N ARG A 17 12.12 -2.02 4.61
CA ARG A 17 12.53 -1.85 3.21
C ARG A 17 11.90 -0.62 2.56
N ALA A 18 10.61 -0.38 2.80
CA ALA A 18 9.94 0.80 2.27
C ALA A 18 10.51 2.11 2.86
N LEU A 19 10.83 2.14 4.16
CA LEU A 19 11.51 3.27 4.80
C LEU A 19 12.90 3.50 4.21
N THR A 20 13.66 2.43 3.98
CA THR A 20 14.98 2.50 3.34
C THR A 20 14.88 3.10 1.94
N LEU A 21 13.91 2.68 1.13
CA LEU A 21 13.67 3.23 -0.21
C LEU A 21 13.29 4.72 -0.19
N VAL A 22 12.46 5.13 0.78
CA VAL A 22 12.10 6.54 0.98
C VAL A 22 13.34 7.35 1.36
N ARG A 23 14.16 6.83 2.28
CA ARG A 23 15.38 7.49 2.76
C ARG A 23 16.43 7.65 1.65
N GLU A 24 16.70 6.60 0.89
CA GLU A 24 17.65 6.63 -0.24
C GLU A 24 17.18 7.54 -1.38
N GLY A 25 15.87 7.60 -1.61
CA GLY A 25 15.29 8.43 -2.67
C GLY A 25 15.25 9.92 -2.37
N GLY A 26 15.31 10.29 -1.08
CA GLY A 26 15.17 11.66 -0.61
C GLY A 26 13.94 12.38 -1.18
N PHE A 27 14.03 13.71 -1.24
CA PHE A 27 12.94 14.54 -1.75
C PHE A 27 12.65 14.31 -3.25
N ALA A 28 13.65 13.86 -4.03
CA ALA A 28 13.48 13.60 -5.45
C ALA A 28 12.41 12.52 -5.74
N ARG A 29 12.31 11.48 -4.89
CA ARG A 29 11.27 10.45 -5.00
C ARG A 29 10.04 10.76 -4.14
N ALA A 30 10.24 11.32 -2.96
CA ALA A 30 9.16 11.57 -1.99
C ALA A 30 8.31 12.82 -2.31
N GLY A 31 8.89 13.84 -2.96
CA GLY A 31 8.26 15.16 -3.13
C GLY A 31 6.93 15.11 -3.86
N ALA A 32 6.79 14.26 -4.89
CA ALA A 32 5.52 14.11 -5.59
C ALA A 32 4.43 13.51 -4.68
N ALA A 33 4.76 12.52 -3.84
CA ALA A 33 3.80 11.96 -2.89
C ALA A 33 3.37 13.00 -1.83
N LEU A 34 4.32 13.78 -1.31
CA LEU A 34 4.05 14.88 -0.38
C LEU A 34 3.13 15.94 -1.00
N MET A 35 3.40 16.38 -2.23
CA MET A 35 2.56 17.34 -2.95
C MET A 35 1.16 16.78 -3.23
N GLY A 36 1.06 15.49 -3.56
CA GLY A 36 -0.22 14.80 -3.75
C GLY A 36 -1.07 14.78 -2.48
N GLY A 37 -0.47 14.39 -1.35
CA GLY A 37 -1.11 14.46 -0.05
C GLY A 37 -1.49 15.88 0.35
N GLY A 38 -0.56 16.83 0.19
CA GLY A 38 -0.73 18.24 0.52
C GLY A 38 -1.86 18.89 -0.25
N THR A 39 -1.99 18.60 -1.54
CA THR A 39 -3.09 19.11 -2.38
C THR A 39 -4.45 18.64 -1.86
N LEU A 40 -4.59 17.34 -1.57
CA LEU A 40 -5.83 16.80 -1.03
C LEU A 40 -6.12 17.35 0.38
N GLY A 41 -5.10 17.40 1.25
CA GLY A 41 -5.22 17.95 2.60
C GLY A 41 -5.67 19.41 2.59
N ALA A 42 -5.05 20.25 1.77
CA ALA A 42 -5.39 21.66 1.63
C ALA A 42 -6.85 21.85 1.16
N VAL A 43 -7.28 21.08 0.17
CA VAL A 43 -8.68 21.15 -0.31
C VAL A 43 -9.65 20.70 0.79
N LEU A 44 -9.42 19.58 1.47
CA LEU A 44 -10.31 19.10 2.53
C LEU A 44 -10.39 20.06 3.72
N LEU A 45 -9.26 20.63 4.14
CA LEU A 45 -9.22 21.65 5.19
C LEU A 45 -9.93 22.94 4.75
N GLY A 46 -9.76 23.34 3.49
CA GLY A 46 -10.47 24.47 2.90
C GLY A 46 -11.98 24.26 2.86
N VAL A 47 -12.46 23.07 2.46
CA VAL A 47 -13.88 22.71 2.51
C VAL A 47 -14.40 22.79 3.94
N TYR A 48 -13.69 22.20 4.90
CA TYR A 48 -14.10 22.26 6.30
C TYR A 48 -14.16 23.71 6.81
N TYR A 49 -13.15 24.52 6.51
CA TYR A 49 -13.08 25.92 6.91
C TYR A 49 -14.26 26.72 6.33
N LEU A 50 -14.46 26.67 5.01
CA LEU A 50 -15.53 27.42 4.35
C LEU A 50 -16.92 26.97 4.82
N GLU A 51 -17.16 25.67 4.98
CA GLU A 51 -18.50 25.18 5.37
C GLU A 51 -18.80 25.31 6.85
N ARG A 52 -17.82 25.04 7.72
CA ARG A 52 -18.04 24.94 9.18
C ARG A 52 -17.58 26.17 9.95
N VAL A 53 -16.56 26.88 9.47
CA VAL A 53 -16.05 28.09 10.13
C VAL A 53 -16.75 29.32 9.55
N GLU A 54 -16.78 29.47 8.22
CA GLU A 54 -17.43 30.63 7.57
C GLU A 54 -18.93 30.42 7.28
N GLY A 55 -19.40 29.17 7.23
CA GLY A 55 -20.81 28.86 6.98
C GLY A 55 -21.26 28.99 5.52
N VAL A 56 -20.32 29.07 4.56
CA VAL A 56 -20.61 29.22 3.13
C VAL A 56 -21.04 27.87 2.55
N ARG A 57 -22.35 27.68 2.37
CA ARG A 57 -22.94 26.43 1.84
C ARG A 57 -23.28 26.47 0.35
N THR A 58 -23.31 27.66 -0.26
CA THR A 58 -23.67 27.86 -1.67
C THR A 58 -22.65 27.25 -2.64
N LEU A 59 -21.38 27.13 -2.21
CA LEU A 59 -20.28 26.61 -3.03
C LEU A 59 -20.14 25.08 -3.00
N ARG A 60 -21.02 24.36 -2.30
CA ARG A 60 -21.00 22.89 -2.18
C ARG A 60 -20.69 22.10 -3.47
N PRO A 61 -21.37 22.34 -4.61
CA PRO A 61 -21.08 21.58 -5.82
C PRO A 61 -19.65 21.85 -6.33
N LEU A 62 -19.17 23.09 -6.22
CA LEU A 62 -17.82 23.47 -6.60
C LEU A 62 -16.77 22.87 -5.65
N LEU A 63 -17.04 22.84 -4.35
CA LEU A 63 -16.18 22.19 -3.35
C LEU A 63 -16.12 20.67 -3.56
N ALA A 64 -17.26 20.03 -3.88
CA ALA A 64 -17.29 18.61 -4.21
C ALA A 64 -16.46 18.30 -5.47
N PHE A 65 -16.57 19.13 -6.50
CA PHE A 65 -15.73 19.03 -7.69
C PHE A 65 -14.24 19.21 -7.36
N ALA A 66 -13.90 20.19 -6.52
CA ALA A 66 -12.52 20.41 -6.07
C ALA A 66 -11.96 19.20 -5.32
N VAL A 67 -12.76 18.53 -4.47
CA VAL A 67 -12.35 17.30 -3.77
C VAL A 67 -12.08 16.17 -4.76
N VAL A 68 -12.95 15.97 -5.75
CA VAL A 68 -12.73 14.95 -6.80
C VAL A 68 -11.46 15.24 -7.60
N LEU A 69 -11.27 16.49 -8.00
CA LEU A 69 -10.08 16.93 -8.72
C LEU A 69 -8.81 16.74 -7.87
N ALA A 70 -8.85 17.07 -6.58
CA ALA A 70 -7.73 16.89 -5.66
C ALA A 70 -7.37 15.40 -5.48
N TRP A 71 -8.36 14.52 -5.40
CA TRP A 71 -8.14 13.07 -5.39
C TRP A 71 -7.48 12.59 -6.68
N PHE A 72 -7.93 13.09 -7.83
CA PHE A 72 -7.35 12.76 -9.13
C PHE A 72 -5.89 13.24 -9.24
N VAL A 73 -5.61 14.48 -8.87
CA VAL A 73 -4.25 15.05 -8.83
C VAL A 73 -3.36 14.26 -7.87
N ARG A 74 -3.85 13.93 -6.67
CA ARG A 74 -3.13 13.08 -5.71
C ARG A 74 -2.78 11.73 -6.32
N ALA A 75 -3.71 11.08 -7.01
CA ALA A 75 -3.45 9.79 -7.66
C ALA A 75 -2.34 9.87 -8.71
N LEU A 76 -2.30 10.93 -9.51
CA LEU A 76 -1.23 11.16 -10.50
C LEU A 76 0.13 11.39 -9.84
N LEU A 77 0.18 12.21 -8.80
CA LEU A 77 1.41 12.58 -8.10
C LEU A 77 1.98 11.44 -7.26
N VAL A 78 1.13 10.73 -6.52
CA VAL A 78 1.51 9.51 -5.78
C VAL A 78 1.94 8.42 -6.78
N GLY A 79 1.22 8.25 -7.90
CA GLY A 79 1.60 7.31 -8.96
C GLY A 79 2.95 7.65 -9.62
N ARG A 80 3.32 8.93 -9.73
CA ARG A 80 4.67 9.35 -10.17
C ARG A 80 5.73 8.93 -9.14
N SER A 81 5.48 9.13 -7.85
CA SER A 81 6.39 8.70 -6.78
C SER A 81 6.56 7.18 -6.74
N SER A 82 5.46 6.42 -6.76
CA SER A 82 5.48 4.95 -6.82
C SER A 82 6.29 4.42 -8.00
N ARG A 83 6.17 5.02 -9.20
CA ARG A 83 7.00 4.63 -10.36
C ARG A 83 8.49 4.90 -10.15
N ALA A 84 8.85 5.99 -9.48
CA ALA A 84 10.24 6.27 -9.15
C ALA A 84 10.80 5.22 -8.17
N TYR A 85 9.99 4.73 -7.23
CA TYR A 85 10.38 3.63 -6.34
C TYR A 85 10.47 2.29 -7.08
N VAL A 86 9.54 1.98 -8.00
CA VAL A 86 9.62 0.78 -8.84
C VAL A 86 10.93 0.75 -9.63
N ARG A 87 11.30 1.84 -10.31
CA ARG A 87 12.55 1.94 -11.08
C ARG A 87 13.81 1.80 -10.22
N ALA A 88 13.72 2.08 -8.92
CA ALA A 88 14.84 1.89 -8.00
C ALA A 88 15.00 0.42 -7.55
N MET A 89 13.93 -0.38 -7.66
CA MET A 89 13.91 -1.79 -7.27
C MET A 89 13.98 -2.75 -8.46
N TRP A 90 13.55 -2.31 -9.63
CA TRP A 90 13.29 -3.16 -10.79
C TRP A 90 13.75 -2.50 -12.08
N ASP A 91 14.62 -3.20 -12.82
CA ASP A 91 15.25 -2.70 -14.05
C ASP A 91 14.44 -2.99 -15.32
N ALA A 92 13.38 -3.80 -15.25
CA ALA A 92 12.58 -4.12 -16.44
C ALA A 92 11.63 -2.98 -16.83
N PRO A 93 11.25 -2.88 -18.12
CA PRO A 93 10.43 -1.78 -18.61
C PRO A 93 9.05 -1.77 -17.94
N LEU A 94 8.61 -0.58 -17.51
CA LEU A 94 7.24 -0.38 -17.06
C LEU A 94 6.28 -0.37 -18.26
N PRO A 95 5.01 -0.80 -18.08
CA PRO A 95 4.00 -0.68 -19.13
C PRO A 95 3.85 0.78 -19.62
N ASP A 96 3.74 0.99 -20.93
CA ASP A 96 3.68 2.32 -21.56
C ASP A 96 2.50 3.19 -21.09
N ASP A 97 1.43 2.54 -20.62
CA ASP A 97 0.22 3.19 -20.11
C ASP A 97 0.29 3.52 -18.61
N ALA A 98 1.33 3.08 -17.89
CA ALA A 98 1.44 3.21 -16.44
C ALA A 98 1.55 4.68 -15.99
N GLY A 99 0.53 5.15 -15.28
CA GLY A 99 0.46 6.52 -14.76
C GLY A 99 -0.06 7.55 -15.77
N ARG A 100 -0.65 7.12 -16.89
CA ARG A 100 -1.42 8.01 -17.76
C ARG A 100 -2.76 8.38 -17.10
N PRO A 101 -3.29 9.60 -17.34
CA PRO A 101 -4.60 10.04 -16.83
C PRO A 101 -5.73 9.04 -17.07
N LEU A 102 -5.75 8.43 -18.26
CA LEU A 102 -6.75 7.44 -18.65
C LEU A 102 -6.68 6.17 -17.79
N ALA A 103 -5.48 5.72 -17.41
CA ALA A 103 -5.31 4.56 -16.55
C ALA A 103 -5.85 4.83 -15.14
N VAL A 104 -5.62 6.03 -14.62
CA VAL A 104 -6.18 6.47 -13.32
C VAL A 104 -7.71 6.51 -13.38
N LEU A 105 -8.28 7.06 -14.46
CA LEU A 105 -9.73 7.15 -14.65
C LEU A 105 -10.39 5.76 -14.75
N ARG A 106 -9.74 4.79 -15.38
CA ARG A 106 -10.24 3.40 -15.45
C ARG A 106 -10.36 2.75 -14.07
N THR A 107 -9.46 3.11 -13.15
CA THR A 107 -9.48 2.60 -11.77
C THR A 107 -10.32 3.43 -10.81
N SER A 108 -10.64 4.69 -11.16
CA SER A 108 -11.22 5.66 -10.23
C SER A 108 -12.64 5.34 -9.78
N LEU A 109 -13.46 4.66 -10.61
CA LEU A 109 -14.83 4.31 -10.24
C LEU A 109 -14.87 3.28 -9.11
N LEU A 110 -14.00 2.26 -9.19
CA LEU A 110 -13.88 1.24 -8.14
C LEU A 110 -13.25 1.83 -6.87
N THR A 111 -12.21 2.66 -7.03
CA THR A 111 -11.60 3.38 -5.92
C THR A 111 -12.60 4.33 -5.26
N GLY A 112 -13.44 5.01 -6.03
CA GLY A 112 -14.49 5.90 -5.55
C GLY A 112 -15.54 5.18 -4.71
N LEU A 113 -16.01 4.01 -5.18
CA LEU A 113 -16.95 3.18 -4.41
C LEU A 113 -16.31 2.70 -3.10
N GLY A 114 -15.04 2.30 -3.13
CA GLY A 114 -14.28 1.95 -1.94
C GLY A 114 -14.18 3.13 -0.97
N ILE A 115 -13.72 4.30 -1.43
CA ILE A 115 -13.63 5.52 -0.63
C ILE A 115 -14.98 5.86 -0.01
N TRP A 116 -16.06 5.78 -0.77
CA TRP A 116 -17.42 6.03 -0.28
C TRP A 116 -17.79 5.06 0.86
N ALA A 117 -17.62 3.75 0.66
CA ALA A 117 -17.93 2.76 1.70
C ALA A 117 -17.11 2.99 2.98
N TRP A 118 -15.82 3.25 2.83
CA TRP A 118 -14.90 3.52 3.93
C TRP A 118 -15.15 4.87 4.62
N SER A 119 -15.69 5.86 3.89
CA SER A 119 -16.01 7.18 4.44
C SER A 119 -17.13 7.14 5.48
N TRP A 120 -18.05 6.15 5.40
CA TRP A 120 -19.09 5.98 6.42
C TRP A 120 -18.54 5.68 7.81
N LEU A 121 -17.39 5.00 7.92
CA LEU A 121 -16.72 4.81 9.22
C LEU A 121 -16.19 6.13 9.77
N LEU A 122 -15.69 7.02 8.89
CA LEU A 122 -15.27 8.36 9.29
C LEU A 122 -16.46 9.22 9.71
N VAL A 123 -17.59 9.11 9.00
CA VAL A 123 -18.84 9.78 9.37
C VAL A 123 -19.29 9.31 10.75
N ALA A 124 -19.36 7.99 10.99
CA ALA A 124 -19.72 7.43 12.29
C ALA A 124 -18.77 7.91 13.40
N GLY A 125 -17.46 7.89 13.17
CA GLY A 125 -16.46 8.41 14.10
C GLY A 125 -16.64 9.90 14.39
N SER A 126 -16.96 10.71 13.38
CA SER A 126 -17.15 12.15 13.54
C SER A 126 -18.35 12.52 14.43
N LEU A 127 -19.35 11.64 14.55
CA LEU A 127 -20.50 11.85 15.44
C LEU A 127 -20.09 11.83 16.93
N LEU A 128 -18.96 11.21 17.26
CA LEU A 128 -18.41 11.15 18.62
C LEU A 128 -17.41 12.30 18.89
N GLY A 129 -17.29 13.25 17.97
CA GLY A 129 -16.34 14.37 18.05
C GLY A 129 -15.03 14.14 17.28
N PRO A 130 -14.06 15.07 17.37
CA PRO A 130 -12.85 15.05 16.54
C PRO A 130 -11.96 13.83 16.78
N PHE A 131 -11.91 13.33 18.02
CA PHE A 131 -11.15 12.13 18.38
C PHE A 131 -11.92 10.83 18.14
N GLY A 132 -13.23 10.89 17.89
CA GLY A 132 -14.06 9.71 17.65
C GLY A 132 -13.64 8.91 16.41
N VAL A 133 -13.01 9.57 15.43
CA VAL A 133 -12.41 8.93 14.25
C VAL A 133 -11.30 7.94 14.62
N LEU A 134 -10.59 8.17 15.74
CA LEU A 134 -9.52 7.27 16.21
C LEU A 134 -10.07 5.89 16.58
N LEU A 135 -11.30 5.81 17.11
CA LEU A 135 -11.96 4.54 17.46
C LEU A 135 -12.18 3.65 16.22
N PHE A 136 -12.49 4.27 15.09
CA PHE A 136 -12.74 3.55 13.83
C PHE A 136 -11.48 3.35 12.98
N THR A 137 -10.37 3.96 13.37
CA THR A 137 -9.10 3.88 12.64
C THR A 137 -8.61 2.44 12.46
N PRO A 138 -8.66 1.54 13.46
CA PRO A 138 -8.22 0.15 13.30
C PRO A 138 -8.94 -0.63 12.20
N PHE A 139 -10.21 -0.33 11.91
CA PHE A 139 -10.98 -1.03 10.88
C PHE A 139 -10.43 -0.79 9.47
N PHE A 140 -9.72 0.32 9.27
CA PHE A 140 -9.05 0.59 8.02
C PHE A 140 -7.90 -0.38 7.70
N ALA A 141 -7.38 -1.09 8.70
CA ALA A 141 -6.35 -2.12 8.49
C ALA A 141 -6.84 -3.25 7.58
N ILE A 142 -8.16 -3.50 7.55
CA ILE A 142 -8.80 -4.51 6.69
C ILE A 142 -8.52 -4.21 5.20
N ARG A 143 -8.32 -2.94 4.82
CA ARG A 143 -7.91 -2.60 3.45
C ARG A 143 -6.62 -3.29 3.02
N GLY A 144 -5.71 -3.53 3.97
CA GLY A 144 -4.46 -4.25 3.74
C GLY A 144 -4.65 -5.70 3.29
N ALA A 145 -5.82 -6.31 3.55
CA ALA A 145 -6.14 -7.66 3.07
C ALA A 145 -6.36 -7.72 1.55
N PHE A 146 -6.83 -6.61 0.96
CA PHE A 146 -7.29 -6.57 -0.44
C PHE A 146 -6.37 -5.76 -1.36
N ALA A 147 -5.68 -4.77 -0.82
CA ALA A 147 -4.85 -3.87 -1.63
C ALA A 147 -3.74 -4.58 -2.42
N PRO A 148 -2.96 -5.53 -1.85
CA PRO A 148 -1.88 -6.19 -2.59
C PRO A 148 -2.38 -7.10 -3.71
N SER A 149 -3.46 -7.87 -3.48
CA SER A 149 -4.06 -8.75 -4.49
C SER A 149 -4.74 -7.94 -5.59
N TRP A 150 -5.38 -6.81 -5.25
CA TRP A 150 -5.94 -5.90 -6.25
C TRP A 150 -4.87 -5.26 -7.13
N ILE A 151 -3.76 -4.79 -6.54
CA ILE A 151 -2.61 -4.25 -7.29
C ILE A 151 -2.04 -5.30 -8.24
N ALA A 152 -1.91 -6.55 -7.78
CA ALA A 152 -1.41 -7.64 -8.60
C ALA A 152 -2.27 -7.88 -9.85
N ARG A 153 -3.59 -8.00 -9.68
CA ARG A 153 -4.53 -8.31 -10.77
C ARG A 153 -4.74 -7.13 -11.71
N ALA A 154 -4.91 -5.92 -11.16
CA ALA A 154 -5.16 -4.71 -11.95
C ALA A 154 -3.95 -4.31 -12.81
N ALA A 155 -2.73 -4.57 -12.33
CA ALA A 155 -1.52 -4.13 -13.01
C ALA A 155 -0.82 -5.21 -13.85
N CYS A 156 -0.83 -6.48 -13.42
CA CYS A 156 -0.07 -7.54 -14.10
C CYS A 156 -0.91 -8.38 -15.07
N GLU A 157 -2.18 -8.64 -14.74
CA GLU A 157 -3.06 -9.51 -15.55
C GLU A 157 -4.00 -8.73 -16.47
N ARG A 158 -3.89 -7.39 -16.48
CA ARG A 158 -4.76 -6.45 -17.23
C ARG A 158 -6.26 -6.65 -16.98
N GLN A 159 -6.65 -7.29 -15.87
CA GLN A 159 -8.04 -7.42 -15.49
C GLN A 159 -8.54 -6.09 -14.89
N GLY A 160 -9.69 -5.60 -15.35
CA GLY A 160 -10.28 -4.35 -14.88
C GLY A 160 -11.57 -4.57 -14.08
N GLY A 161 -11.93 -3.56 -13.28
CA GLY A 161 -13.23 -3.45 -12.63
C GLY A 161 -13.56 -4.58 -11.65
N LEU A 162 -14.82 -5.04 -11.67
CA LEU A 162 -15.35 -6.02 -10.72
C LEU A 162 -14.69 -7.41 -10.84
N ARG A 163 -14.19 -7.78 -12.01
CA ARG A 163 -13.50 -9.08 -12.21
C ARG A 163 -12.18 -9.12 -11.45
N ALA A 164 -11.40 -8.04 -11.52
CA ALA A 164 -10.17 -7.92 -10.75
C ALA A 164 -10.44 -7.90 -9.23
N LEU A 165 -11.53 -7.26 -8.80
CA LEU A 165 -11.95 -7.26 -7.40
C LEU A 165 -12.36 -8.65 -6.93
N TYR A 166 -13.17 -9.37 -7.72
CA TYR A 166 -13.63 -10.72 -7.41
C TYR A 166 -12.47 -11.72 -7.36
N ALA A 167 -11.56 -11.67 -8.34
CA ALA A 167 -10.35 -12.49 -8.33
C ALA A 167 -9.44 -12.16 -7.14
N ALA A 168 -9.29 -10.87 -6.78
CA ALA A 168 -8.56 -10.45 -5.58
C ALA A 168 -9.23 -10.93 -4.28
N PHE A 169 -10.57 -11.01 -4.25
CA PHE A 169 -11.35 -11.54 -3.13
C PHE A 169 -11.21 -13.06 -2.97
N LEU A 170 -10.93 -13.78 -4.05
CA LEU A 170 -10.68 -15.23 -4.02
C LEU A 170 -9.19 -15.59 -3.86
N ASP A 171 -8.29 -14.60 -3.95
CA ASP A 171 -6.85 -14.84 -3.83
C ASP A 171 -6.45 -15.14 -2.37
N HIS A 172 -6.37 -16.42 -2.01
CA HIS A 172 -6.04 -16.90 -0.67
C HIS A 172 -4.54 -17.08 -0.43
N GLY A 173 -3.67 -16.60 -1.33
CA GLY A 173 -2.23 -16.81 -1.22
C GLY A 173 -1.57 -16.07 -0.06
N GLY A 174 -1.73 -16.54 1.19
CA GLY A 174 -0.94 -16.30 2.42
C GLY A 174 -0.68 -14.85 2.89
N GLN A 175 -0.88 -13.84 2.05
CA GLN A 175 -0.37 -12.49 2.22
C GLN A 175 -1.42 -11.53 2.80
N ARG A 176 -2.67 -11.97 2.98
CA ARG A 176 -3.74 -11.11 3.54
C ARG A 176 -3.45 -10.69 4.98
N ALA A 177 -3.07 -11.65 5.83
CA ALA A 177 -2.75 -11.37 7.23
C ALA A 177 -1.54 -10.44 7.35
N SER A 178 -0.51 -10.65 6.52
CA SER A 178 0.66 -9.78 6.45
C SER A 178 0.32 -8.38 5.95
N GLY A 179 -0.56 -8.25 4.95
CA GLY A 179 -1.05 -6.96 4.45
C GLY A 179 -1.87 -6.19 5.49
N VAL A 180 -2.76 -6.88 6.23
CA VAL A 180 -3.51 -6.28 7.35
C VAL A 180 -2.57 -5.83 8.45
N ALA A 181 -1.59 -6.66 8.84
CA ALA A 181 -0.60 -6.30 9.85
C ALA A 181 0.23 -5.09 9.41
N THR A 182 0.64 -5.02 8.15
CA THR A 182 1.37 -3.90 7.57
C THR A 182 0.54 -2.61 7.63
N GLU A 183 -0.73 -2.65 7.19
CA GLU A 183 -1.62 -1.48 7.25
C GLU A 183 -1.90 -1.07 8.70
N ALA A 184 -2.08 -2.03 9.63
CA ALA A 184 -2.26 -1.75 11.05
C ALA A 184 -1.05 -1.05 11.67
N MET A 185 0.17 -1.48 11.34
CA MET A 185 1.41 -0.83 11.78
C MET A 185 1.54 0.59 11.22
N ILE A 186 1.17 0.82 9.97
CA ILE A 186 1.16 2.16 9.36
C ILE A 186 0.15 3.06 10.06
N LEU A 187 -1.07 2.56 10.30
CA LEU A 187 -2.11 3.31 11.00
C LEU A 187 -1.69 3.65 12.43
N ALA A 188 -1.09 2.70 13.14
CA ALA A 188 -0.51 2.94 14.46
C ALA A 188 0.60 4.00 14.41
N GLY A 189 1.48 3.95 13.39
CA GLY A 189 2.50 4.97 13.15
C GLY A 189 1.92 6.36 12.87
N ILE A 190 0.85 6.46 12.07
CA ILE A 190 0.15 7.71 11.79
C ILE A 190 -0.49 8.27 13.07
N VAL A 191 -1.18 7.44 13.86
CA VAL A 191 -1.79 7.85 15.12
C VAL A 191 -0.72 8.30 16.13
N GLY A 192 0.39 7.57 16.21
CA GLY A 192 1.53 7.94 17.05
C GLY A 192 2.14 9.28 16.63
N LEU A 193 2.37 9.49 15.32
CA LEU A 193 2.85 10.77 14.79
C LEU A 193 1.86 11.91 15.06
N PHE A 194 0.57 11.67 14.88
CA PHE A 194 -0.48 12.63 15.19
C PHE A 194 -0.46 13.06 16.67
N GLY A 195 -0.39 12.10 17.59
CA GLY A 195 -0.25 12.37 19.03
C GLY A 195 1.03 13.15 19.35
N ASN A 196 2.16 12.77 18.73
CA ASN A 196 3.43 13.49 18.90
C ASN A 196 3.37 14.93 18.37
N LEU A 197 2.75 15.16 17.21
CA LEU A 197 2.60 16.50 16.66
C LEU A 197 1.71 17.38 17.55
N LEU A 198 0.62 16.83 18.10
CA LEU A 198 -0.20 17.53 19.09
C LEU A 198 0.62 17.87 20.35
N PHE A 199 1.38 16.91 20.87
CA PHE A 199 2.24 17.13 22.03
C PHE A 199 3.28 18.23 21.78
N VAL A 200 4.00 18.16 20.65
CA VAL A 200 4.98 19.18 20.25
C VAL A 200 4.33 20.55 20.10
N SER A 201 3.13 20.63 19.54
CA SER A 201 2.40 21.90 19.44
C SER A 201 2.09 22.51 20.81
N GLY A 202 1.69 21.69 21.78
CA GLY A 202 1.44 22.13 23.16
C GLY A 202 2.73 22.58 23.88
N VAL A 203 3.82 21.83 23.72
CA VAL A 203 5.13 22.21 24.25
C VAL A 203 5.61 23.53 23.64
N LEU A 204 5.42 23.72 22.33
CA LEU A 204 5.82 24.95 21.65
C LEU A 204 5.05 26.17 22.20
N VAL A 205 3.75 26.04 22.43
CA VAL A 205 2.91 27.08 23.07
C VAL A 205 3.43 27.41 24.46
N LEU A 206 3.74 26.38 25.26
CA LEU A 206 4.28 26.55 26.62
C LEU A 206 5.62 27.29 26.59
N LEU A 207 6.52 26.91 25.67
CA LEU A 207 7.81 27.57 25.49
C LEU A 207 7.65 29.03 25.05
N LEU A 208 6.76 29.33 24.10
CA LEU A 208 6.46 30.71 23.69
C LEU A 208 5.99 31.56 24.88
N ARG A 209 5.12 31.00 25.72
CA ARG A 209 4.62 31.69 26.92
C ARG A 209 5.73 31.92 27.94
N SER A 210 6.53 30.90 28.24
CA SER A 210 7.55 30.95 29.30
C SER A 210 8.80 31.74 28.91
N PHE A 211 9.24 31.67 27.64
CA PHE A 211 10.51 32.29 27.22
C PHE A 211 10.34 33.64 26.55
N LEU A 212 9.24 33.88 25.82
CA LEU A 212 9.08 35.09 25.01
C LEU A 212 8.09 36.08 25.63
N GLY A 213 7.43 35.72 26.73
CA GLY A 213 6.49 36.60 27.44
C GLY A 213 5.28 37.00 26.58
N PHE A 214 5.01 36.28 25.49
CA PHE A 214 3.87 36.56 24.63
C PHE A 214 2.56 36.34 25.40
N GLU A 215 1.57 37.18 25.15
CA GLU A 215 0.22 36.95 25.64
C GLU A 215 -0.40 35.82 24.81
N VAL A 216 -0.11 34.58 25.20
CA VAL A 216 -0.42 33.38 24.40
C VAL A 216 -1.90 32.99 24.54
N ALA A 217 -2.75 33.72 25.25
CA ALA A 217 -4.13 33.31 25.50
C ALA A 217 -4.91 32.99 24.21
N THR A 218 -4.79 33.84 23.18
CA THR A 218 -5.43 33.60 21.87
C THR A 218 -4.78 32.43 21.11
N VAL A 219 -3.46 32.30 21.18
CA VAL A 219 -2.69 31.25 20.50
C VAL A 219 -2.89 29.89 21.17
N GLU A 220 -3.01 29.86 22.48
CA GLU A 220 -3.28 28.70 23.34
C GLU A 220 -4.71 28.22 23.12
N ALA A 221 -5.69 29.13 23.07
CA ALA A 221 -7.06 28.80 22.69
C ALA A 221 -7.14 28.26 21.25
N PHE A 222 -6.38 28.85 20.32
CA PHE A 222 -6.36 28.39 18.94
C PHE A 222 -5.69 27.02 18.77
N LEU A 223 -4.52 26.80 19.37
CA LEU A 223 -3.74 25.56 19.28
C LEU A 223 -4.24 24.45 20.23
N SER A 224 -5.26 24.72 21.03
CA SER A 224 -5.84 23.73 21.93
C SER A 224 -6.43 22.55 21.16
N ALA A 225 -6.37 21.36 21.77
CA ALA A 225 -7.02 20.14 21.29
C ALA A 225 -8.56 20.26 21.24
N SER A 226 -9.14 21.29 21.87
CA SER A 226 -10.57 21.63 21.72
C SER A 226 -10.89 22.26 20.36
N ASN A 227 -9.90 22.86 19.68
CA ASN A 227 -10.07 23.42 18.36
C ASN A 227 -10.02 22.31 17.30
N THR A 228 -11.19 21.91 16.82
CA THR A 228 -11.34 20.86 15.81
C THR A 228 -10.56 21.19 14.52
N PHE A 229 -10.47 22.46 14.12
CA PHE A 229 -9.73 22.83 12.93
C PHE A 229 -8.22 22.53 13.08
N VAL A 230 -7.62 22.86 14.21
CA VAL A 230 -6.20 22.55 14.48
C VAL A 230 -5.98 21.05 14.55
N VAL A 231 -6.88 20.30 15.18
CA VAL A 231 -6.82 18.84 15.21
C VAL A 231 -6.85 18.26 13.79
N LEU A 232 -7.71 18.77 12.92
CA LEU A 232 -7.76 18.35 11.51
C LEU A 232 -6.49 18.73 10.75
N CYS A 233 -5.92 19.92 10.97
CA CYS A 233 -4.66 20.35 10.37
C CYS A 233 -3.50 19.43 10.77
N VAL A 234 -3.37 19.12 12.06
CA VAL A 234 -2.34 18.20 12.56
C VAL A 234 -2.54 16.79 12.02
N GLY A 235 -3.78 16.31 11.96
CA GLY A 235 -4.13 15.04 11.33
C GLY A 235 -3.77 14.99 9.84
N ALA A 236 -4.04 16.07 9.10
CA ALA A 236 -3.67 16.19 7.70
C ALA A 236 -2.14 16.13 7.52
N VAL A 237 -1.37 16.85 8.33
CA VAL A 237 0.10 16.81 8.30
C VAL A 237 0.61 15.40 8.58
N ALA A 238 0.08 14.71 9.59
CA ALA A 238 0.48 13.33 9.89
C ALA A 238 0.22 12.38 8.70
N LEU A 239 -0.93 12.51 8.03
CA LEU A 239 -1.26 11.71 6.85
C LEU A 239 -0.35 12.04 5.66
N ILE A 240 -0.07 13.33 5.42
CA ILE A 240 0.79 13.80 4.33
C ILE A 240 2.21 13.25 4.49
N LEU A 241 2.77 13.27 5.70
CA LEU A 241 4.12 12.78 5.98
C LEU A 241 4.27 11.28 5.73
N PHE A 242 3.18 10.51 5.79
CA PHE A 242 3.17 9.07 5.50
C PHE A 242 2.95 8.74 4.01
N GLU A 243 2.58 9.71 3.15
CA GLU A 243 2.36 9.46 1.72
C GLU A 243 3.56 8.82 1.00
N PRO A 244 4.82 9.27 1.21
CA PRO A 244 5.98 8.64 0.57
C PRO A 244 6.14 7.17 0.96
N LEU A 245 5.89 6.83 2.24
CA LEU A 245 5.95 5.46 2.72
C LEU A 245 4.88 4.59 2.06
N ARG A 246 3.63 5.10 1.96
CA ARG A 246 2.54 4.39 1.28
C ARG A 246 2.82 4.23 -0.22
N ALA A 247 3.46 5.20 -0.85
CA ALA A 247 3.90 5.14 -2.25
C ALA A 247 4.98 4.06 -2.47
N ALA A 248 5.93 3.92 -1.54
CA ALA A 248 6.97 2.89 -1.57
C ALA A 248 6.40 1.48 -1.32
N LEU A 249 5.45 1.33 -0.40
CA LEU A 249 4.77 0.06 -0.12
C LEU A 249 3.90 -0.41 -1.28
N SER A 250 3.23 0.51 -1.97
CA SER A 250 2.48 0.18 -3.19
C SER A 250 3.41 -0.21 -4.34
N ALA A 251 4.59 0.41 -4.44
CA ALA A 251 5.62 0.01 -5.38
C ALA A 251 6.18 -1.39 -5.08
N SER A 252 6.46 -1.72 -3.82
CA SER A 252 6.96 -3.06 -3.44
C SER A 252 5.90 -4.14 -3.70
N ALA A 253 4.63 -3.87 -3.35
CA ALA A 253 3.52 -4.77 -3.66
C ALA A 253 3.38 -5.02 -5.17
N TRP A 254 3.57 -3.99 -6.00
CA TRP A 254 3.58 -4.12 -7.45
C TRP A 254 4.74 -4.98 -7.95
N VAL A 255 5.97 -4.76 -7.48
CA VAL A 255 7.14 -5.56 -7.86
C VAL A 255 6.95 -7.02 -7.45
N SER A 256 6.52 -7.29 -6.22
CA SER A 256 6.24 -8.65 -5.75
C SER A 256 5.11 -9.32 -6.53
N ALA A 257 4.11 -8.59 -7.00
CA ALA A 257 3.10 -9.14 -7.89
C ALA A 257 3.69 -9.49 -9.27
N ARG A 258 4.57 -8.64 -9.80
CA ARG A 258 5.20 -8.83 -11.11
C ARG A 258 6.14 -10.03 -11.13
N VAL A 259 6.97 -10.16 -10.11
CA VAL A 259 7.89 -11.30 -9.92
C VAL A 259 7.13 -12.63 -9.89
N ARG A 260 5.99 -12.67 -9.18
CA ARG A 260 5.10 -13.84 -9.15
C ARG A 260 4.47 -14.13 -10.50
N ALA A 261 3.97 -13.11 -11.20
CA ALA A 261 3.35 -13.27 -12.51
C ALA A 261 4.34 -13.78 -13.58
N GLU A 262 5.61 -13.36 -13.50
CA GLU A 262 6.66 -13.81 -14.42
C GLU A 262 7.30 -15.16 -14.02
N GLY A 263 6.87 -15.75 -12.90
CA GLY A 263 7.39 -17.02 -12.39
C GLY A 263 8.87 -16.97 -12.00
N LEU A 264 9.41 -15.78 -11.74
CA LEU A 264 10.83 -15.60 -11.42
C LEU A 264 11.19 -16.20 -10.06
N ASP A 265 10.24 -16.20 -9.11
CA ASP A 265 10.41 -16.90 -7.82
C ASP A 265 10.55 -18.41 -8.02
N LEU A 266 9.77 -19.00 -8.93
CA LEU A 266 9.84 -20.43 -9.25
C LEU A 266 11.15 -20.78 -9.94
N ARG A 267 11.59 -19.95 -10.89
CA ARG A 267 12.89 -20.12 -11.57
C ARG A 267 14.05 -20.01 -10.58
N ALA A 268 14.03 -19.01 -9.71
CA ALA A 268 15.04 -18.84 -8.66
C ALA A 268 15.04 -20.02 -7.67
N ALA A 269 13.87 -20.54 -7.29
CA ALA A 269 13.77 -21.72 -6.44
C ALA A 269 14.30 -22.99 -7.12
N ILE A 270 14.01 -23.17 -8.43
CA ILE A 270 14.54 -24.28 -9.23
C ILE A 270 16.06 -24.18 -9.37
N ASP A 271 16.61 -22.99 -9.63
CA ASP A 271 18.06 -22.76 -9.74
C ASP A 271 18.77 -22.95 -8.39
N ALA A 272 18.14 -22.53 -7.30
CA ALA A 272 18.61 -22.81 -5.95
C ALA A 272 18.61 -24.32 -5.66
N ALA A 273 17.55 -25.05 -6.01
CA ALA A 273 17.49 -26.49 -5.86
C ALA A 273 18.53 -27.20 -6.74
N ARG A 274 18.72 -26.73 -7.97
CA ARG A 274 19.71 -27.24 -8.92
C ARG A 274 21.13 -27.03 -8.40
N SER A 275 21.45 -25.84 -7.89
CA SER A 275 22.77 -25.55 -7.32
C SER A 275 23.09 -26.43 -6.09
N HIS A 276 22.10 -26.69 -5.23
CA HIS A 276 22.22 -27.63 -4.10
C HIS A 276 22.40 -29.09 -4.58
N ALA A 277 21.70 -29.50 -5.64
CA ALA A 277 21.85 -30.83 -6.23
C ALA A 277 23.20 -31.02 -6.94
N SER A 278 23.71 -30.00 -7.64
CA SER A 278 25.02 -30.03 -8.31
C SER A 278 26.21 -29.87 -7.37
N GLY A 279 26.01 -29.31 -6.15
CA GLY A 279 27.00 -29.31 -5.07
C GLY A 279 27.13 -30.65 -4.33
N GLY A 280 26.27 -31.63 -4.65
CA GLY A 280 26.15 -32.91 -3.95
C GLY A 280 26.96 -34.08 -4.52
N ARG A 281 28.17 -33.84 -5.07
CA ARG A 281 29.12 -34.92 -5.44
C ARG A 281 30.46 -34.81 -4.70
N GLY A 282 30.39 -34.61 -3.39
CA GLY A 282 31.52 -34.74 -2.48
C GLY A 282 31.07 -35.34 -1.14
N ALA A 283 31.21 -36.67 -1.03
CA ALA A 283 31.22 -37.58 0.13
C ALA A 283 30.49 -37.21 1.46
N PRO A 284 29.84 -38.20 2.13
CA PRO A 284 28.92 -37.97 3.23
C PRO A 284 29.65 -37.68 4.55
N ARG A 285 29.11 -36.75 5.34
CA ARG A 285 29.26 -36.77 6.81
C ARG A 285 27.88 -36.87 7.44
N ALA A 286 27.72 -37.91 8.24
CA ALA A 286 26.53 -38.28 8.97
C ALA A 286 26.09 -37.17 9.93
N GLY A 287 24.78 -36.90 9.97
CA GLY A 287 24.14 -36.02 10.96
C GLY A 287 23.13 -35.07 10.34
N GLY A 288 21.97 -35.55 9.89
CA GLY A 288 20.90 -34.67 9.40
C GLY A 288 19.80 -35.29 8.52
N ALA A 289 19.77 -36.61 8.36
CA ALA A 289 18.84 -37.28 7.43
C ALA A 289 17.35 -37.23 7.84
N ALA A 290 17.00 -36.69 9.01
CA ALA A 290 15.61 -36.68 9.50
C ALA A 290 14.78 -35.46 9.03
N THR A 291 15.39 -34.36 8.59
CA THR A 291 14.66 -33.13 8.23
C THR A 291 14.42 -32.95 6.73
N ALA A 292 15.26 -33.54 5.88
CA ALA A 292 15.11 -33.45 4.42
C ALA A 292 13.94 -34.30 3.88
N MET A 293 13.74 -35.51 4.43
CA MET A 293 12.65 -36.40 4.01
C MET A 293 11.26 -35.87 4.39
N GLY A 294 11.18 -35.09 5.48
CA GLY A 294 9.96 -34.40 5.89
C GLY A 294 9.53 -33.29 4.92
N SER A 295 10.48 -32.59 4.30
CA SER A 295 10.19 -31.50 3.36
C SER A 295 9.69 -32.00 2.00
N ALA A 296 10.24 -33.10 1.48
CA ALA A 296 9.79 -33.72 0.23
C ALA A 296 8.45 -34.43 0.38
N ALA A 297 8.22 -35.09 1.52
CA ALA A 297 6.93 -35.71 1.84
C ALA A 297 5.84 -34.64 2.08
N ALA A 298 6.17 -33.51 2.73
CA ALA A 298 5.25 -32.40 2.89
C ALA A 298 4.89 -31.73 1.55
N LEU A 299 5.84 -31.64 0.61
CA LEU A 299 5.58 -31.10 -0.74
C LEU A 299 4.73 -32.06 -1.57
N ALA A 300 4.98 -33.37 -1.50
CA ALA A 300 4.16 -34.40 -2.15
C ALA A 300 2.74 -34.46 -1.57
N LEU A 301 2.60 -34.36 -0.25
CA LEU A 301 1.31 -34.32 0.43
C LEU A 301 0.54 -33.02 0.12
N ALA A 302 1.24 -31.89 -0.02
CA ALA A 302 0.66 -30.61 -0.44
C ALA A 302 0.20 -30.63 -1.91
N MET A 303 0.90 -31.35 -2.80
CA MET A 303 0.48 -31.54 -4.19
C MET A 303 -0.72 -32.50 -4.31
N LEU A 304 -0.81 -33.51 -3.43
CA LEU A 304 -1.93 -34.46 -3.36
C LEU A 304 -3.20 -33.86 -2.74
N LEU A 305 -3.07 -32.87 -1.86
CA LEU A 305 -4.19 -32.19 -1.18
C LEU A 305 -4.64 -30.89 -1.84
N ALA A 306 -3.94 -30.43 -2.89
CA ALA A 306 -4.38 -29.28 -3.67
C ALA A 306 -5.65 -29.65 -4.47
N PRO A 307 -6.77 -28.92 -4.33
CA PRO A 307 -7.95 -29.18 -5.14
C PRO A 307 -7.60 -28.91 -6.61
N ALA A 308 -7.71 -29.94 -7.44
CA ALA A 308 -7.59 -29.82 -8.89
C ALA A 308 -8.67 -28.84 -9.39
N SER A 309 -8.28 -27.62 -9.68
CA SER A 309 -9.12 -26.70 -10.43
C SER A 309 -9.13 -27.21 -11.87
N SER A 310 -10.20 -27.93 -12.20
CA SER A 310 -10.49 -28.48 -13.52
C SER A 310 -10.83 -27.36 -14.52
N LEU A 311 -9.84 -26.55 -14.91
CA LEU A 311 -9.93 -25.60 -16.02
C LEU A 311 -8.57 -25.47 -16.73
N ALA A 312 -8.07 -26.57 -17.26
CA ALA A 312 -7.03 -26.57 -18.31
C ALA A 312 -7.03 -27.94 -19.02
N GLN A 313 -8.14 -28.28 -19.65
CA GLN A 313 -8.15 -29.25 -20.73
C GLN A 313 -8.46 -28.47 -22.00
N GLU A 314 -7.47 -27.70 -22.48
CA GLU A 314 -7.39 -27.42 -23.91
C GLU A 314 -6.72 -28.65 -24.52
N ASP A 315 -7.50 -29.41 -25.29
CA ASP A 315 -7.04 -30.57 -26.05
C ASP A 315 -5.92 -30.13 -27.01
N PHE A 316 -4.67 -30.37 -26.62
CA PHE A 316 -3.57 -30.43 -27.57
C PHE A 316 -3.66 -31.78 -28.29
N PRO A 317 -3.73 -31.81 -29.64
CA PRO A 317 -3.64 -33.07 -30.35
C PRO A 317 -2.26 -33.70 -30.10
N PRO A 318 -2.17 -35.04 -29.98
CA PRO A 318 -0.89 -35.71 -29.78
C PRO A 318 0.06 -35.42 -30.96
N PRO A 319 1.37 -35.36 -30.72
CA PRO A 319 2.35 -35.17 -31.79
C PRO A 319 2.24 -36.30 -32.83
N PRO A 320 2.39 -36.00 -34.14
CA PRO A 320 2.31 -37.01 -35.18
C PRO A 320 3.43 -38.05 -35.04
N ASP A 321 3.08 -39.31 -35.27
CA ASP A 321 4.01 -40.44 -35.22
C ASP A 321 5.20 -40.21 -36.17
N PRO A 322 6.45 -40.45 -35.70
CA PRO A 322 7.66 -40.25 -36.49
C PRO A 322 7.82 -41.24 -37.67
N GLN A 323 6.81 -42.07 -37.96
CA GLN A 323 6.78 -43.02 -39.08
C GLN A 323 5.81 -42.63 -40.21
N SER A 324 5.27 -41.41 -40.19
CA SER A 324 4.35 -40.92 -41.24
C SER A 324 4.82 -39.64 -41.92
N LEU A 325 6.08 -39.62 -42.37
CA LEU A 325 6.53 -38.71 -43.42
C LEU A 325 7.08 -39.55 -44.59
N PRO A 326 6.69 -39.25 -45.85
CA PRO A 326 7.24 -39.90 -47.03
C PRO A 326 8.72 -39.60 -47.25
#